data_AF-A0A963RB75-F1
#
_entry.id   AF-A0A963RB75-F1
#
_cell.length_a   1.000
_cell.length_b   1.000
_cell.length_c   1.000
_cell.angle_alpha   90.00
_cell.angle_beta   90.00
_cell.angle_gamma   90.00
#
_symmetry.space_group_name_H-M   'P 1'
#
loop_
_entity.id
_entity.type
_entity.pdbx_description
1 polymer ?
#
loop_
_entity_poly.entity_id
_entity_poly.type
_entity_poly.pdbx_seq_one_letter_code
_entity_poly.pdbx_strand_id
1 'polypeptide(L)'
;MSKPELMRKLVLAASLALAGTSVSPQAFAQIPGILPTVGQVEPSAPLPIDGMYTIREIDKRIMIENGYIYAIDSWNHAFIFKIMPRQIIVRDITPIDDGLFVSNNLTMQGEMTIEQSPDGSLLATMRSGWPGSWHFDPVGYGHDPMPYPDTGDGDSDYPPDDGPEDRTPPENPDAGEDPVSPW
;
A
#
# COMPACT_ATOMS: atom_id res chain seq x y z
N MET A 1 90.75 2.41 9.50
CA MET A 1 91.34 2.35 8.14
C MET A 1 90.96 1.00 7.55
N SER A 2 90.31 0.80 6.41
CA SER A 2 89.78 1.65 5.34
C SER A 2 88.66 0.85 4.62
N LYS A 3 87.64 1.54 4.09
CA LYS A 3 86.84 1.13 2.90
C LYS A 3 87.61 1.63 1.65
N PRO A 4 87.34 1.21 0.38
CA PRO A 4 86.05 0.77 -0.18
C PRO A 4 86.12 -0.32 -1.31
N GLU A 5 84.98 -0.82 -1.76
CA GLU A 5 84.58 -1.00 -3.20
C GLU A 5 83.12 -1.52 -3.20
N LEU A 6 82.11 -0.75 -3.58
CA LEU A 6 81.71 -0.29 -4.92
C LEU A 6 80.92 -1.36 -5.72
N MET A 7 79.62 -1.46 -5.46
CA MET A 7 78.66 -1.79 -6.52
C MET A 7 77.24 -1.36 -6.10
N ARG A 8 76.85 -0.18 -6.56
CA ARG A 8 75.57 0.47 -6.30
C ARG A 8 74.62 0.08 -7.45
N LYS A 9 73.81 -0.96 -7.26
CA LYS A 9 72.70 -1.24 -8.18
C LYS A 9 71.51 -0.36 -7.80
N LEU A 10 71.13 0.53 -8.71
CA LEU A 10 69.86 1.24 -8.70
C LEU A 10 68.72 0.21 -8.70
N VAL A 11 67.75 0.38 -7.81
CA VAL A 11 66.39 -0.11 -8.03
C VAL A 11 65.45 1.07 -7.78
N LEU A 12 64.84 1.52 -8.86
CA LEU A 12 63.77 2.50 -8.89
C LEU A 12 62.48 1.76 -8.50
N ALA A 13 61.92 2.04 -7.34
CA ALA A 13 60.60 1.52 -6.95
C ALA A 13 59.59 2.67 -7.05
N ALA A 14 58.77 2.62 -8.11
CA ALA A 14 57.64 3.51 -8.30
C ALA A 14 56.53 3.13 -7.30
N SER A 15 56.20 4.04 -6.39
CA SER A 15 55.06 3.87 -5.48
C SER A 15 53.76 4.13 -6.24
N LEU A 16 52.99 3.06 -6.45
CA LEU A 16 51.62 3.12 -6.95
C LEU A 16 50.72 3.85 -5.95
N ALA A 17 50.02 4.88 -6.42
CA ALA A 17 48.93 5.52 -5.71
C ALA A 17 47.76 4.51 -5.56
N LEU A 18 47.35 4.22 -4.33
CA LEU A 18 46.09 3.52 -4.07
C LEU A 18 44.93 4.47 -4.35
N ALA A 19 44.33 4.37 -5.54
CA ALA A 19 43.00 4.90 -5.79
C ALA A 19 42.00 4.06 -4.99
N GLY A 20 41.45 4.65 -3.92
CA GLY A 20 40.36 4.06 -3.15
C GLY A 20 39.12 3.95 -4.04
N THR A 21 38.78 2.74 -4.43
CA THR A 21 37.46 2.42 -4.99
C THR A 21 36.43 2.52 -3.88
N SER A 22 35.72 3.65 -3.82
CA SER A 22 34.46 3.73 -3.10
C SER A 22 33.48 2.76 -3.77
N VAL A 23 33.29 1.59 -3.19
CA VAL A 23 32.21 0.68 -3.59
C VAL A 23 30.92 1.32 -3.12
N SER A 24 30.20 1.98 -4.02
CA SER A 24 28.83 2.40 -3.75
C SER A 24 28.02 1.16 -3.42
N PRO A 25 27.32 1.10 -2.27
CA PRO A 25 26.48 -0.05 -1.95
C PRO A 25 25.47 -0.22 -3.08
N GLN A 26 25.53 -1.39 -3.73
CA GLN A 26 24.56 -1.76 -4.74
C GLN A 26 23.21 -1.85 -4.03
N ALA A 27 22.32 -0.91 -4.32
CA ALA A 27 20.92 -1.05 -3.97
C ALA A 27 20.43 -2.31 -4.69
N PHE A 28 20.23 -3.40 -3.97
CA PHE A 28 19.54 -4.57 -4.50
C PHE A 28 18.16 -4.08 -4.94
N ALA A 29 17.89 -4.10 -6.25
CA ALA A 29 16.57 -3.86 -6.77
C ALA A 29 15.64 -4.92 -6.16
N GLN A 30 14.78 -4.50 -5.24
CA GLN A 30 13.83 -5.39 -4.58
C GLN A 30 12.82 -5.87 -5.61
N ILE A 31 12.66 -7.18 -5.73
CA ILE A 31 11.69 -7.77 -6.65
C ILE A 31 10.29 -7.54 -6.06
N PRO A 32 9.30 -7.04 -6.81
CA PRO A 32 7.93 -6.96 -6.33
C PRO A 32 7.44 -8.34 -5.86
N GLY A 33 6.74 -8.41 -4.73
CA GLY A 33 6.09 -9.66 -4.32
C GLY A 33 5.10 -10.10 -5.39
N ILE A 34 5.09 -11.40 -5.75
CA ILE A 34 4.09 -11.99 -6.66
C ILE A 34 2.80 -12.22 -5.86
N LEU A 35 2.18 -11.13 -5.43
CA LEU A 35 0.93 -11.13 -4.69
C LEU A 35 -0.18 -10.59 -5.59
N PRO A 36 -1.39 -11.18 -5.54
CA PRO A 36 -2.53 -10.63 -6.25
C PRO A 36 -2.91 -9.27 -5.67
N THR A 37 -3.54 -8.44 -6.49
CA THR A 37 -4.05 -7.12 -6.11
C THR A 37 -5.56 -7.17 -5.89
N VAL A 38 -6.08 -6.21 -5.11
CA VAL A 38 -7.54 -5.98 -4.98
C VAL A 38 -8.12 -5.73 -6.38
N GLY A 39 -9.03 -6.61 -6.82
CA GLY A 39 -9.59 -6.67 -8.18
C GLY A 39 -9.21 -7.92 -8.97
N GLN A 40 -8.20 -8.68 -8.52
CA GLN A 40 -7.84 -9.98 -9.10
C GLN A 40 -8.38 -11.18 -8.31
N VAL A 41 -9.00 -10.91 -7.16
CA VAL A 41 -9.60 -11.91 -6.27
C VAL A 41 -11.05 -11.52 -6.03
N GLU A 42 -11.94 -12.50 -6.15
CA GLU A 42 -13.36 -12.31 -5.87
C GLU A 42 -13.58 -12.02 -4.37
N PRO A 43 -14.34 -10.98 -4.02
CA PRO A 43 -14.68 -10.70 -2.64
C PRO A 43 -15.54 -11.80 -2.00
N SER A 44 -15.28 -12.08 -0.73
CA SER A 44 -16.18 -12.89 0.12
C SER A 44 -17.22 -12.00 0.80
N ALA A 45 -18.05 -12.60 1.66
CA ALA A 45 -19.00 -11.82 2.45
C ALA A 45 -18.27 -10.88 3.44
N PRO A 46 -18.85 -9.71 3.76
CA PRO A 46 -18.34 -8.83 4.81
C PRO A 46 -18.17 -9.56 6.15
N LEU A 47 -17.13 -9.20 6.91
CA LEU A 47 -16.81 -9.80 8.21
C LEU A 47 -16.94 -8.78 9.35
N PRO A 48 -17.21 -9.22 10.59
CA PRO A 48 -17.24 -8.33 11.76
C PRO A 48 -15.90 -7.63 12.07
N ILE A 49 -14.79 -8.14 11.53
CA ILE A 49 -13.45 -7.58 11.66
C ILE A 49 -13.06 -6.66 10.50
N ASP A 50 -13.96 -6.41 9.55
CA ASP A 50 -13.68 -5.49 8.44
C ASP A 50 -13.36 -4.09 8.98
N GLY A 51 -12.34 -3.46 8.40
CA GLY A 51 -11.82 -2.18 8.86
C GLY A 51 -10.35 -1.97 8.56
N MET A 52 -9.89 -0.76 8.85
CA MET A 52 -8.48 -0.38 8.70
C MET A 52 -7.73 -0.62 10.01
N TYR A 53 -6.54 -1.20 9.90
CA TYR A 53 -5.70 -1.52 11.05
C TYR A 53 -4.26 -1.10 10.81
N THR A 54 -3.53 -0.83 11.90
CA THR A 54 -2.07 -0.71 11.90
C THR A 54 -1.46 -2.02 12.39
N ILE A 55 -0.52 -2.57 11.62
CA ILE A 55 0.36 -3.64 12.08
C ILE A 55 1.38 -3.03 13.03
N ARG A 56 1.22 -3.27 14.32
CA ARG A 56 1.98 -2.63 15.40
C ARG A 56 3.49 -2.84 15.25
N GLU A 57 3.91 -4.03 14.84
CA GLU A 57 5.33 -4.40 14.78
C GLU A 57 6.13 -3.65 13.72
N ILE A 58 5.47 -3.12 12.68
CA ILE A 58 6.13 -2.47 11.53
C ILE A 58 5.56 -1.08 11.20
N ASP A 59 4.57 -0.63 11.97
CA ASP A 59 3.89 0.66 11.79
C ASP A 59 3.39 0.85 10.36
N LYS A 60 2.63 -0.14 9.85
CA LYS A 60 2.07 -0.13 8.50
C LYS A 60 0.58 -0.40 8.53
N ARG A 61 -0.16 0.33 7.69
CA ARG A 61 -1.60 0.16 7.58
C ARG A 61 -1.97 -0.94 6.61
N ILE A 62 -3.04 -1.64 6.97
CA ILE A 62 -3.72 -2.65 6.18
C ILE A 62 -5.23 -2.39 6.23
N MET A 63 -5.94 -2.92 5.23
CA MET A 63 -7.39 -3.00 5.23
C MET A 63 -7.80 -4.46 5.28
N ILE A 64 -8.74 -4.77 6.16
CA ILE A 64 -9.48 -6.02 6.18
C ILE A 64 -10.84 -5.74 5.56
N GLU A 65 -11.18 -6.46 4.50
CA GLU A 65 -12.41 -6.24 3.76
C GLU A 65 -12.80 -7.52 3.04
N ASN A 66 -14.07 -7.93 3.16
CA ASN A 66 -14.66 -8.99 2.35
C ASN A 66 -13.81 -10.27 2.27
N GLY A 67 -13.26 -10.70 3.41
CA GLY A 67 -12.51 -11.96 3.52
C GLY A 67 -11.04 -11.92 3.10
N TYR A 68 -10.45 -10.75 2.90
CA TYR A 68 -9.01 -10.60 2.64
C TYR A 68 -8.39 -9.43 3.40
N ILE A 69 -7.06 -9.47 3.55
CA ILE A 69 -6.25 -8.37 4.07
C ILE A 69 -5.34 -7.88 2.96
N TYR A 70 -5.38 -6.57 2.68
CA TYR A 70 -4.48 -5.94 1.72
C TYR A 70 -3.69 -4.77 2.32
N ALA A 71 -2.53 -4.52 1.73
CA ALA A 71 -1.64 -3.43 2.10
C ALA A 71 -2.25 -2.07 1.76
N ILE A 72 -2.27 -1.16 2.74
CA ILE A 72 -2.51 0.28 2.49
C ILE A 72 -1.18 0.99 2.28
N ASP A 73 -0.23 0.77 3.19
CA ASP A 73 1.13 1.29 3.07
C ASP A 73 2.04 0.25 2.39
N SER A 74 3.12 0.70 1.72
CA SER A 74 4.13 -0.22 1.18
C SER A 74 5.20 -0.56 2.21
N TRP A 75 5.77 -1.77 2.17
CA TRP A 75 6.92 -2.13 3.01
C TRP A 75 7.78 -3.25 2.43
N ASN A 76 8.97 -3.42 3.00
CA ASN A 76 9.88 -4.51 2.63
C ASN A 76 9.60 -5.72 3.52
N HIS A 77 9.25 -6.84 2.91
CA HIS A 77 9.04 -8.09 3.61
C HIS A 77 10.30 -8.95 3.57
N ALA A 78 10.80 -9.34 4.75
CA ALA A 78 11.97 -10.20 4.93
C ALA A 78 13.23 -9.78 4.14
N PHE A 79 13.38 -8.49 3.80
CA PHE A 79 14.45 -7.93 2.96
C PHE A 79 14.53 -8.45 1.50
N ILE A 80 13.61 -9.34 1.10
CA ILE A 80 13.68 -10.02 -0.20
C ILE A 80 12.77 -9.33 -1.22
N PHE A 81 11.54 -9.00 -0.83
CA PHE A 81 10.56 -8.42 -1.74
C PHE A 81 9.80 -7.26 -1.10
N LYS A 82 9.28 -6.38 -1.96
CA LYS A 82 8.46 -5.25 -1.54
C LYS A 82 6.98 -5.59 -1.69
N ILE A 83 6.22 -5.36 -0.63
CA ILE A 83 4.76 -5.39 -0.63
C ILE A 83 4.28 -4.00 -1.03
N MET A 84 3.50 -3.95 -2.10
CA MET A 84 2.96 -2.73 -2.69
C MET A 84 1.53 -2.50 -2.20
N PRO A 85 1.05 -1.23 -2.18
CA PRO A 85 -0.33 -0.93 -1.86
C PRO A 85 -1.30 -1.75 -2.73
N ARG A 86 -2.45 -2.11 -2.15
CA ARG A 86 -3.49 -2.96 -2.75
C ARG A 86 -3.08 -4.41 -3.00
N GLN A 87 -1.86 -4.83 -2.66
CA GLN A 87 -1.52 -6.25 -2.69
C GLN A 87 -2.15 -6.99 -1.52
N ILE A 88 -2.78 -8.12 -1.83
CA ILE A 88 -3.40 -9.01 -0.86
C ILE A 88 -2.29 -9.83 -0.20
N ILE A 89 -2.23 -9.75 1.13
CA ILE A 89 -1.25 -10.46 1.96
C ILE A 89 -1.87 -11.67 2.68
N VAL A 90 -3.19 -11.64 2.88
CA VAL A 90 -3.97 -12.71 3.52
C VAL A 90 -5.30 -12.83 2.79
N ARG A 91 -5.81 -14.06 2.61
CA ARG A 91 -7.11 -14.32 1.99
C ARG A 91 -7.85 -15.47 2.66
N ASP A 92 -9.05 -15.73 2.17
CA ASP A 92 -9.91 -16.84 2.59
C ASP A 92 -10.23 -16.77 4.09
N ILE A 93 -10.39 -15.55 4.64
CA ILE A 93 -10.68 -15.35 6.07
C ILE A 93 -12.08 -15.89 6.37
N THR A 94 -12.15 -16.87 7.26
CA THR A 94 -13.36 -17.59 7.61
C THR A 94 -13.54 -17.62 9.13
N PRO A 95 -14.71 -17.22 9.67
CA PRO A 95 -14.98 -17.35 11.11
C PRO A 95 -15.10 -18.84 11.49
N ILE A 96 -14.51 -19.20 12.62
CA ILE A 96 -14.59 -20.56 13.19
C ILE A 96 -15.19 -20.58 14.60
N ASP A 97 -15.19 -19.44 15.29
CA ASP A 97 -15.88 -19.22 16.56
C ASP A 97 -16.12 -17.70 16.75
N ASP A 98 -16.78 -17.31 17.84
CA ASP A 98 -16.95 -15.91 18.22
C ASP A 98 -15.59 -15.23 18.42
N GLY A 99 -15.32 -14.19 17.62
CA GLY A 99 -14.03 -13.50 17.60
C GLY A 99 -12.84 -14.31 17.06
N LEU A 100 -13.04 -15.52 16.51
CA LEU A 100 -11.95 -16.38 16.04
C LEU A 100 -12.09 -16.71 14.55
N PHE A 101 -11.01 -16.51 13.80
CA PHE A 101 -10.97 -16.69 12.35
C PHE A 101 -9.75 -17.51 11.91
N VAL A 102 -9.88 -18.20 10.78
CA VAL A 102 -8.77 -18.86 10.07
C VAL A 102 -8.60 -18.25 8.69
N SER A 103 -7.39 -18.24 8.17
CA SER A 103 -7.06 -17.62 6.88
C SER A 103 -5.77 -18.17 6.29
N ASN A 104 -5.46 -17.80 5.05
CA ASN A 104 -4.21 -18.16 4.38
C ASN A 104 -3.33 -16.92 4.17
N ASN A 105 -2.14 -16.92 4.77
CA ASN A 105 -1.13 -15.88 4.60
C ASN A 105 -0.27 -16.17 3.36
N LEU A 106 -0.37 -15.30 2.36
CA LEU A 106 0.31 -15.45 1.08
C LEU A 106 1.79 -15.11 1.14
N THR A 107 2.19 -14.22 2.06
CA THR A 107 3.60 -13.80 2.21
C THR A 107 4.46 -14.89 2.84
N MET A 108 3.86 -15.71 3.70
CA MET A 108 4.52 -16.82 4.40
C MET A 108 4.04 -18.19 3.95
N GLN A 109 3.09 -18.27 3.01
CA GLN A 109 2.53 -19.49 2.42
C GLN A 109 2.03 -20.48 3.49
N GLY A 110 1.19 -20.02 4.42
CA GLY A 110 0.71 -20.86 5.50
C GLY A 110 -0.58 -20.36 6.16
N GLU A 111 -1.17 -21.24 6.96
CA GLU A 111 -2.40 -20.95 7.71
C GLU A 111 -2.12 -20.01 8.88
N MET A 112 -3.01 -19.03 9.04
CA MET A 112 -2.97 -18.02 10.09
C MET A 112 -4.31 -17.98 10.83
N THR A 113 -4.26 -17.98 12.15
CA THR A 113 -5.40 -17.77 13.05
C THR A 113 -5.45 -16.30 13.45
N ILE A 114 -6.64 -15.70 13.48
CA ILE A 114 -6.87 -14.33 13.92
C ILE A 114 -7.86 -14.35 15.07
N GLU A 115 -7.49 -13.76 16.20
CA GLU A 115 -8.34 -13.63 17.40
C GLU A 115 -8.64 -12.14 17.63
N GLN A 116 -9.93 -11.81 17.75
CA GLN A 116 -10.41 -10.47 18.05
C GLN A 116 -10.58 -10.28 19.55
N SER A 117 -9.95 -9.23 20.08
CA SER A 117 -10.12 -8.79 21.45
C SER A 117 -11.37 -7.92 21.61
N PRO A 118 -11.94 -7.78 22.84
CA PRO A 118 -13.13 -6.96 23.08
C PRO A 118 -12.98 -5.48 22.73
N ASP A 119 -11.76 -4.97 22.64
CA ASP A 119 -11.44 -3.60 22.23
C ASP A 119 -11.33 -3.42 20.71
N GLY A 120 -11.57 -4.49 19.94
CA GLY A 120 -11.50 -4.52 18.49
C GLY A 120 -10.09 -4.76 17.92
N SER A 121 -9.06 -4.86 18.77
CA SER A 121 -7.72 -5.26 18.31
C SER A 121 -7.69 -6.73 17.90
N LEU A 122 -6.78 -7.07 16.98
CA LEU A 122 -6.62 -8.44 16.49
C LEU A 122 -5.22 -8.97 16.79
N LEU A 123 -5.14 -10.24 17.18
CA LEU A 123 -3.90 -11.00 17.26
C LEU A 123 -3.89 -12.05 16.14
N ALA A 124 -2.98 -11.89 15.19
CA ALA A 124 -2.78 -12.84 14.11
C ALA A 124 -1.58 -13.74 14.42
N THR A 125 -1.76 -15.07 14.37
CA THR A 125 -0.73 -16.06 14.72
C THR A 125 -0.59 -17.12 13.61
N MET A 126 0.64 -17.41 13.21
CA MET A 126 0.94 -18.51 12.27
C MET A 126 1.11 -19.84 13.02
N ARG A 127 0.39 -20.88 12.58
CA ARG A 127 0.36 -22.18 13.27
C ARG A 127 1.47 -23.16 12.85
N SER A 128 2.19 -22.91 11.75
CA SER A 128 3.16 -23.88 11.19
C SER A 128 4.44 -23.25 10.61
N GLY A 129 5.57 -23.98 10.75
CA GLY A 129 6.86 -23.75 10.08
C GLY A 129 7.67 -22.52 10.54
N TRP A 130 6.99 -21.41 10.82
CA TRP A 130 7.57 -20.11 11.17
C TRP A 130 6.71 -19.46 12.25
N PRO A 131 7.02 -19.64 13.54
CA PRO A 131 6.24 -19.02 14.61
C PRO A 131 6.34 -17.50 14.48
N GLY A 132 5.20 -16.85 14.39
CA GLY A 132 5.06 -15.41 14.26
C GLY A 132 3.70 -14.97 14.77
N SER A 133 3.68 -13.80 15.40
CA SER A 133 2.48 -13.17 15.92
C SER A 133 2.53 -11.68 15.57
N TRP A 134 1.41 -11.13 15.16
CA TRP A 134 1.26 -9.72 14.80
C TRP A 134 0.03 -9.14 15.45
N HIS A 135 0.15 -7.90 15.92
CA HIS A 135 -0.97 -7.18 16.50
C HIS A 135 -1.50 -6.16 15.51
N PHE A 136 -2.81 -6.20 15.28
CA PHE A 136 -3.51 -5.25 14.43
C PHE A 136 -4.34 -4.33 15.32
N ASP A 137 -3.92 -3.07 15.39
CA ASP A 137 -4.62 -2.05 16.15
C ASP A 137 -5.63 -1.33 15.24
N PRO A 138 -6.91 -1.24 15.63
CA PRO A 138 -7.91 -0.58 14.80
C PRO A 138 -7.55 0.90 14.65
N VAL A 139 -7.49 1.38 13.40
CA VAL A 139 -7.40 2.81 13.13
C VAL A 139 -8.81 3.35 13.29
N GLY A 140 -9.05 4.16 14.32
CA GLY A 140 -10.37 4.75 14.56
C GLY A 140 -10.90 5.43 13.29
N TYR A 141 -12.22 5.37 13.09
CA TYR A 141 -12.96 5.90 11.92
C TYR A 141 -12.85 7.43 11.68
N GLY A 142 -11.83 8.10 12.24
CA GLY A 142 -11.66 9.57 12.24
C GLY A 142 -10.34 10.08 11.70
N HIS A 143 -9.58 9.30 10.92
CA HIS A 143 -8.41 9.81 10.20
C HIS A 143 -8.63 9.68 8.70
N ASP A 144 -8.29 10.76 8.00
CA ASP A 144 -8.75 11.17 6.67
C ASP A 144 -9.02 10.03 5.67
N PRO A 145 -10.11 10.13 4.86
CA PRO A 145 -10.23 9.27 3.68
C PRO A 145 -8.92 9.40 2.91
N MET A 146 -8.27 8.25 2.69
CA MET A 146 -7.03 8.19 1.93
C MET A 146 -7.20 9.05 0.67
N PRO A 147 -6.29 10.00 0.38
CA PRO A 147 -6.20 10.48 -0.98
C PRO A 147 -5.98 9.22 -1.82
N TYR A 148 -6.93 8.92 -2.69
CA TYR A 148 -6.68 8.00 -3.78
C TYR A 148 -5.31 8.41 -4.34
N PRO A 149 -4.36 7.47 -4.53
CA PRO A 149 -3.13 7.82 -5.23
C PRO A 149 -3.58 8.48 -6.51
N ASP A 150 -3.27 9.77 -6.61
CA ASP A 150 -3.43 10.58 -7.80
C ASP A 150 -2.81 9.76 -8.92
N THR A 151 -3.67 9.06 -9.67
CA THR A 151 -3.32 8.51 -10.96
C THR A 151 -3.08 9.76 -11.77
N GLY A 152 -1.82 10.18 -11.82
CA GLY A 152 -1.35 11.39 -12.45
C GLY A 152 -1.62 11.37 -13.95
N ASP A 153 -2.89 11.48 -14.29
CA ASP A 153 -3.46 11.83 -15.57
C ASP A 153 -3.84 13.32 -15.45
N GLY A 154 -2.87 14.11 -14.99
CA GLY A 154 -2.90 15.57 -15.05
C GLY A 154 -2.71 16.00 -16.49
N ASP A 155 -3.73 15.76 -17.32
CA ASP A 155 -3.97 16.39 -18.61
C ASP A 155 -5.49 16.36 -18.85
N SER A 156 -6.24 17.04 -17.99
CA SER A 156 -7.58 17.53 -18.36
C SER A 156 -7.48 19.03 -18.58
N ASP A 157 -7.01 19.38 -19.78
CA ASP A 157 -7.28 20.65 -20.46
C ASP A 157 -8.80 20.81 -20.66
N TYR A 158 -9.56 20.98 -19.59
CA TYR A 158 -10.88 21.58 -19.69
C TYR A 158 -10.70 23.09 -19.71
N PRO A 159 -10.92 23.78 -20.84
CA PRO A 159 -11.03 25.22 -20.82
C PRO A 159 -12.23 25.61 -19.92
N PRO A 160 -12.16 26.78 -19.24
CA PRO A 160 -13.29 27.29 -18.50
C PRO A 160 -14.50 27.42 -19.42
N ASP A 161 -15.63 26.88 -18.95
CA ASP A 161 -16.94 27.07 -19.55
C ASP A 161 -17.36 28.54 -19.34
N ASP A 162 -17.00 29.37 -20.32
CA ASP A 162 -17.49 30.74 -20.45
C ASP A 162 -18.98 30.69 -20.87
N GLY A 163 -19.84 30.42 -19.89
CA GLY A 163 -21.29 30.44 -20.09
C GLY A 163 -21.77 31.81 -20.59
N PRO A 164 -22.64 31.89 -21.60
CA PRO A 164 -23.25 33.15 -21.99
C PRO A 164 -24.29 33.54 -20.95
N GLU A 165 -24.04 34.67 -20.30
CA GLU A 165 -25.05 35.44 -19.57
C GLU A 165 -26.23 35.78 -20.48
N ASP A 166 -27.39 35.90 -19.81
CA ASP A 166 -28.57 36.66 -20.24
C ASP A 166 -29.48 36.05 -21.31
N ARG A 167 -30.48 35.31 -20.82
CA ARG A 167 -31.80 35.25 -21.45
C ARG A 167 -32.85 35.53 -20.40
N THR A 168 -33.18 36.81 -20.20
CA THR A 168 -34.46 37.25 -19.65
C THR A 168 -35.63 36.48 -20.29
N PRO A 169 -36.55 35.91 -19.51
CA PRO A 169 -37.81 35.40 -20.05
C PRO A 169 -38.61 36.56 -20.66
N PRO A 170 -39.23 36.42 -21.85
CA PRO A 170 -40.17 37.42 -22.31
C PRO A 170 -41.38 37.43 -21.38
N GLU A 171 -41.66 38.61 -20.81
CA GLU A 171 -42.96 38.99 -20.30
C GLU A 171 -44.01 38.68 -21.38
N ASN A 172 -45.04 37.94 -20.99
CA ASN A 172 -46.23 37.74 -21.82
C ASN A 172 -47.34 38.64 -21.27
N PRO A 173 -47.46 39.91 -21.73
CA PRO A 173 -48.63 40.70 -21.46
C PRO A 173 -49.68 40.41 -22.54
N ASP A 174 -50.88 40.10 -22.08
CA ASP A 174 -52.12 40.29 -22.81
C ASP A 174 -52.51 39.23 -23.85
N ALA A 175 -53.31 38.27 -23.38
CA ALA A 175 -54.49 37.84 -24.13
C ALA A 175 -55.54 37.41 -23.10
N GLY A 176 -56.42 38.35 -22.78
CA GLY A 176 -57.67 38.07 -22.08
C GLY A 176 -58.60 37.17 -22.88
N GLU A 177 -59.77 36.95 -22.27
CA GLU A 177 -60.97 36.28 -22.78
C GLU A 177 -61.11 34.78 -22.43
N ASP A 178 -61.58 34.55 -21.21
CA ASP A 178 -62.64 33.58 -20.87
C ASP A 178 -63.88 33.71 -21.81
N PRO A 179 -64.92 32.85 -21.75
CA PRO A 179 -65.00 31.41 -21.48
C PRO A 179 -65.99 30.67 -22.43
N VAL A 180 -65.92 29.34 -22.59
CA VAL A 180 -67.14 28.53 -22.83
C VAL A 180 -66.93 27.03 -22.52
N SER A 181 -67.67 26.51 -21.53
CA SER A 181 -68.18 25.13 -21.50
C SER A 181 -69.45 25.03 -22.37
N PRO A 182 -70.25 23.94 -22.39
CA PRO A 182 -69.98 22.51 -22.20
C PRO A 182 -70.48 21.67 -23.40
N TRP A 183 -69.99 20.45 -23.56
CA TRP A 183 -70.79 19.27 -23.96
C TRP A 183 -70.19 18.04 -23.31
#